data_AF-A0A9D1M2I7-F1
#
_entry.id   AF-A0A9D1M2I7-F1
#
_cell.length_a   1.000
_cell.length_b   1.000
_cell.length_c   1.000
_cell.angle_alpha   90.00
_cell.angle_beta   90.00
_cell.angle_gamma   90.00
#
_symmetry.space_group_name_H-M   'P 1'
#
loop_
_entity.id
_entity.type
_entity.pdbx_description
1 polymer ?
#
loop_
_entity_poly.entity_id
_entity_poly.type
_entity_poly.pdbx_seq_one_letter_code
_entity_poly.pdbx_strand_id
1 'polypeptide(L)'
;MKKNVIIVIVSLLVMIGIFIGCKKFLMKDENNITNYTEDFTNSTEQEEVKTQEGLNNETEKQTETQEEMVEKEKIERLKQETGITGNTDLYFVGKEYDGREALAIKPEVSFQVAFAGVLEKEKPTFENLSAVLEQLPKKSGIWVEENSREKWIEILNQVTGNSYKIDEKGFVIKESGQADNKYSKAMDEMIESAHTYIIAIQTSCYVVDIVTGEITENLFEQMDPYQVCEVFQEGENQLFVITTNLEKRITNQEIVDTMIRNKI
;
A
#
# COMPACT_ATOMS: atom_id res chain seq x y z
N MET A 1 46.29 -7.49 -19.02
CA MET A 1 45.88 -6.63 -17.88
C MET A 1 44.36 -6.73 -17.74
N LYS A 2 43.88 -7.37 -16.67
CA LYS A 2 42.45 -7.54 -16.40
C LYS A 2 41.94 -6.27 -15.70
N LYS A 3 40.94 -5.60 -16.26
CA LYS A 3 40.18 -4.54 -15.57
C LYS A 3 39.13 -5.23 -14.70
N ASN A 4 39.23 -5.04 -13.40
CA ASN A 4 38.20 -5.48 -12.46
C ASN A 4 37.04 -4.49 -12.54
N VAL A 5 35.88 -4.96 -12.99
CA VAL A 5 34.60 -4.27 -12.86
C VAL A 5 34.09 -4.58 -11.45
N ILE A 6 33.97 -3.56 -10.61
CA ILE A 6 33.32 -3.65 -9.31
C ILE A 6 31.83 -3.48 -9.58
N ILE A 7 31.07 -4.58 -9.52
CA ILE A 7 29.62 -4.56 -9.50
C ILE A 7 29.22 -4.30 -8.05
N VAL A 8 28.66 -3.13 -7.78
CA VAL A 8 28.01 -2.83 -6.49
C VAL A 8 26.62 -3.45 -6.56
N ILE A 9 26.46 -4.63 -5.97
CA ILE A 9 25.16 -5.24 -5.73
C ILE A 9 24.58 -4.51 -4.52
N VAL A 10 23.71 -3.53 -4.76
CA VAL A 10 22.87 -2.96 -3.69
C VAL A 10 21.78 -3.99 -3.39
N SER A 11 21.86 -4.52 -2.19
CA SER A 11 21.07 -5.63 -1.66
C SER A 11 19.57 -5.35 -1.66
N LEU A 12 18.86 -6.09 -2.51
CA LEU A 12 17.41 -6.12 -2.73
C LEU A 12 16.69 -6.94 -1.64
N LEU A 13 16.96 -6.66 -0.36
CA LEU A 13 16.42 -7.42 0.78
C LEU A 13 15.81 -6.52 1.87
N VAL A 14 15.00 -5.52 1.49
CA VAL A 14 14.32 -4.65 2.47
C VAL A 14 12.80 -4.92 2.55
N MET A 15 12.19 -5.61 1.59
CA MET A 15 10.73 -5.75 1.53
C MET A 15 10.10 -6.78 2.51
N ILE A 16 10.91 -7.57 3.25
CA ILE A 16 10.37 -8.65 4.11
C ILE A 16 10.33 -8.25 5.61
N GLY A 17 10.87 -7.08 5.99
CA GLY A 17 11.13 -6.74 7.39
C GLY A 17 10.18 -5.76 8.11
N ILE A 18 9.17 -5.19 7.46
CA ILE A 18 8.44 -4.02 8.02
C ILE A 18 7.12 -4.41 8.76
N PHE A 19 6.74 -5.68 8.82
CA PHE A 19 5.38 -6.09 9.26
C PHE A 19 5.08 -6.11 10.77
N ILE A 20 5.93 -5.55 11.66
CA ILE A 20 5.69 -5.67 13.13
C ILE A 20 5.09 -4.38 13.76
N GLY A 21 4.99 -3.26 13.03
CA GLY A 21 4.58 -1.98 13.62
C GLY A 21 3.10 -1.57 13.53
N CYS A 22 2.34 -1.99 12.51
CA CYS A 22 1.08 -1.31 12.15
C CYS A 22 -0.15 -1.72 12.97
N LYS A 23 -0.11 -2.80 13.76
CA LYS A 23 -1.33 -3.26 14.47
C LYS A 23 -1.76 -2.36 15.64
N LYS A 24 -0.87 -1.49 16.15
CA LYS A 24 -1.15 -0.70 17.37
C LYS A 24 -1.60 0.75 17.11
N PHE A 25 -1.49 1.25 15.88
CA PHE A 25 -1.79 2.66 15.57
C PHE A 25 -3.22 2.88 15.04
N LEU A 26 -3.95 1.82 14.67
CA LEU A 26 -5.29 1.91 14.09
C LEU A 26 -6.46 1.77 15.08
N MET A 27 -6.22 1.79 16.40
CA MET A 27 -7.30 1.92 17.38
C MET A 27 -7.22 3.28 18.07
N LYS A 28 -7.94 4.25 17.51
CA LYS A 28 -8.30 5.50 18.20
C LYS A 28 -9.41 5.14 19.19
N ASP A 29 -9.04 4.91 20.45
CA ASP A 29 -10.00 4.72 21.54
C ASP A 29 -10.79 6.03 21.72
N GLU A 30 -12.08 5.97 21.39
CA GLU A 30 -13.06 6.94 21.85
C GLU A 30 -13.38 6.71 23.33
N ASN A 31 -13.47 7.82 24.07
CA ASN A 31 -13.99 7.97 25.42
C ASN A 31 -13.07 7.55 26.59
N ASN A 32 -12.34 8.54 27.12
CA ASN A 32 -12.48 8.80 28.56
C ASN A 32 -12.21 10.27 28.91
N ILE A 33 -13.28 10.96 29.31
CA ILE A 33 -13.21 12.21 30.06
C ILE A 33 -12.60 11.89 31.41
N THR A 34 -11.44 12.44 31.72
CA THR A 34 -11.06 12.70 33.11
C THR A 34 -10.52 14.12 33.22
N ASN A 35 -11.30 14.93 33.95
CA ASN A 35 -10.96 16.28 34.34
C ASN A 35 -9.66 16.27 35.16
N TYR A 36 -8.67 17.03 34.71
CA TYR A 36 -7.66 17.61 35.58
C TYR A 36 -7.72 19.12 35.44
N THR A 37 -8.35 19.73 36.43
CA THR A 37 -8.35 21.16 36.70
C THR A 37 -7.04 21.51 37.38
N GLU A 38 -6.22 22.37 36.77
CA GLU A 38 -5.35 23.25 37.53
C GLU A 38 -5.62 24.69 37.11
N ASP A 39 -5.96 25.47 38.13
CA ASP A 39 -6.38 26.85 38.09
C ASP A 39 -5.29 27.78 37.57
N PHE A 40 -5.65 28.68 36.66
CA PHE A 40 -5.10 30.02 36.67
C PHE A 40 -6.19 31.04 36.34
N THR A 41 -6.62 31.74 37.38
CA THR A 41 -7.50 32.92 37.32
C THR A 41 -6.81 34.11 36.67
N ASN A 42 -7.50 34.81 35.77
CA ASN A 42 -7.80 36.24 35.96
C ASN A 42 -8.87 36.79 34.99
N SER A 43 -9.94 37.29 35.61
CA SER A 43 -10.75 38.50 35.32
C SER A 43 -11.32 38.76 33.92
N THR A 44 -12.63 38.53 33.82
CA THR A 44 -13.74 39.41 33.39
C THR A 44 -13.44 40.59 32.44
N GLU A 45 -14.08 40.58 31.27
CA GLU A 45 -15.07 41.60 30.86
C GLU A 45 -15.85 41.14 29.61
N GLN A 46 -17.19 41.21 29.70
CA GLN A 46 -18.12 40.99 28.61
C GLN A 46 -18.38 42.34 27.92
N GLU A 47 -18.31 42.38 26.59
CA GLU A 47 -19.10 43.31 25.79
C GLU A 47 -19.60 42.61 24.53
N GLU A 48 -20.87 42.82 24.24
CA GLU A 48 -21.65 42.12 23.22
C GLU A 48 -21.94 43.08 22.04
N VAL A 49 -22.14 42.47 20.86
CA VAL A 49 -22.84 42.96 19.65
C VAL A 49 -22.05 43.83 18.65
N LYS A 50 -21.74 43.25 17.47
CA LYS A 50 -22.46 43.52 16.19
C LYS A 50 -21.86 42.78 14.99
N THR A 51 -22.73 42.08 14.28
CA THR A 51 -22.56 41.47 12.96
C THR A 51 -22.24 42.53 11.89
N GLN A 52 -21.22 42.28 11.07
CA GLN A 52 -21.22 42.69 9.65
C GLN A 52 -20.49 41.64 8.81
N GLU A 53 -21.20 41.19 7.78
CA GLU A 53 -20.74 40.34 6.69
C GLU A 53 -19.59 41.02 5.93
N GLY A 54 -18.55 40.25 5.63
CA GLY A 54 -17.49 40.64 4.71
C GLY A 54 -16.84 39.39 4.16
N LEU A 55 -17.06 39.13 2.86
CA LEU A 55 -16.37 38.10 2.08
C LEU A 55 -14.85 38.20 2.34
N ASN A 56 -14.24 37.10 2.77
CA ASN A 56 -12.83 36.85 2.55
C ASN A 56 -12.68 35.42 2.05
N ASN A 57 -12.27 35.29 0.79
CA ASN A 57 -11.69 34.07 0.26
C ASN A 57 -10.34 33.86 0.95
N GLU A 58 -10.34 33.14 2.06
CA GLU A 58 -9.11 32.66 2.68
C GLU A 58 -8.69 31.40 1.94
N THR A 59 -7.57 31.50 1.25
CA THR A 59 -6.74 30.33 0.93
C THR A 59 -6.34 29.74 2.26
N GLU A 60 -6.91 28.59 2.64
CA GLU A 60 -6.52 27.85 3.84
C GLU A 60 -5.03 27.57 3.78
N LYS A 61 -4.27 28.38 4.53
CA LYS A 61 -2.86 28.12 4.80
C LYS A 61 -2.87 27.04 5.87
N GLN A 62 -2.71 25.77 5.47
CA GLN A 62 -2.52 24.67 6.41
C GLN A 62 -1.41 25.06 7.40
N THR A 63 -1.78 25.14 8.67
CA THR A 63 -0.83 25.42 9.76
C THR A 63 -0.37 24.06 10.26
N GLU A 64 0.90 23.73 10.01
CA GLU A 64 1.49 22.47 10.48
C GLU A 64 1.41 22.37 12.01
N THR A 65 1.09 21.18 12.51
CA THR A 65 1.06 20.95 13.96
C THR A 65 2.48 20.82 14.52
N GLN A 66 2.64 21.06 15.83
CA GLN A 66 3.92 20.86 16.51
C GLN A 66 4.45 19.42 16.35
N GLU A 67 3.56 18.43 16.29
CA GLU A 67 3.90 17.02 16.10
C GLU A 67 4.39 16.75 14.67
N GLU A 68 3.71 17.29 13.66
CA GLU A 68 4.12 17.20 12.24
C GLU A 68 5.49 17.82 12.00
N MET A 69 5.79 18.98 12.62
CA MET A 69 7.11 19.60 12.48
C MET A 69 8.22 18.71 13.06
N VAL A 70 8.01 18.13 14.24
CA VAL A 70 9.00 17.22 14.88
C VAL A 70 9.25 15.98 14.03
N GLU A 71 8.21 15.43 13.41
CA GLU A 71 8.34 14.30 12.49
C GLU A 71 9.11 14.68 11.21
N LYS A 72 8.79 15.82 10.59
CA LYS A 72 9.51 16.31 9.41
C LYS A 72 10.99 16.56 9.69
N GLU A 73 11.33 17.19 10.82
CA GLU A 73 12.73 17.38 11.24
C GLU A 73 13.47 16.05 11.41
N LYS A 74 12.80 15.06 11.98
CA LYS A 74 13.35 13.72 12.15
C LYS A 74 13.63 13.04 10.82
N ILE A 75 12.70 13.15 9.87
CA ILE A 75 12.86 12.60 8.52
C ILE A 75 14.04 13.27 7.81
N GLU A 76 14.11 14.61 7.83
CA GLU A 76 15.21 15.33 7.16
C GLU A 76 16.59 14.96 7.73
N ARG A 77 16.69 14.78 9.05
CA ARG A 77 17.93 14.30 9.66
C ARG A 77 18.32 12.92 9.12
N LEU A 78 17.38 11.96 9.14
CA LEU A 78 17.65 10.61 8.63
C LEU A 78 18.03 10.64 7.14
N LYS A 79 17.37 11.46 6.32
CA LYS A 79 17.73 11.64 4.90
C LYS A 79 19.16 12.10 4.71
N GLN A 80 19.61 13.08 5.50
CA GLN A 80 21.00 13.57 5.47
C GLN A 80 22.00 12.50 5.88
N GLU A 81 21.67 11.70 6.90
CA GLU A 81 22.51 10.62 7.40
C GLU A 81 22.63 9.46 6.39
N THR A 82 21.58 9.19 5.62
CA THR A 82 21.52 8.05 4.68
C THR A 82 21.72 8.43 3.21
N GLY A 83 21.78 9.71 2.88
CA GLY A 83 21.94 10.20 1.50
C GLY A 83 20.67 10.12 0.65
N ILE A 84 19.49 10.09 1.27
CA ILE A 84 18.19 10.11 0.58
C ILE A 84 17.91 11.54 0.10
N THR A 85 17.53 11.68 -1.17
CA THR A 85 17.28 12.97 -1.83
C THR A 85 15.82 13.22 -2.17
N GLY A 86 14.93 12.23 -2.02
CA GLY A 86 13.52 12.37 -2.34
C GLY A 86 12.77 13.38 -1.46
N ASN A 87 11.56 13.74 -1.88
CA ASN A 87 10.70 14.65 -1.14
C ASN A 87 10.29 14.04 0.21
N THR A 88 10.49 14.80 1.29
CA THR A 88 10.20 14.43 2.69
C THR A 88 8.77 13.94 2.89
N ASP A 89 7.81 14.51 2.16
CA ASP A 89 6.39 14.14 2.30
C ASP A 89 6.10 12.69 1.86
N LEU A 90 7.01 12.03 1.14
CA LEU A 90 6.88 10.64 0.71
C LEU A 90 7.21 9.63 1.82
N TYR A 91 7.88 10.06 2.88
CA TYR A 91 8.51 9.17 3.84
C TYR A 91 7.78 9.16 5.19
N PHE A 92 7.96 8.06 5.92
CA PHE A 92 7.69 7.98 7.34
C PHE A 92 8.88 7.30 8.04
N VAL A 93 8.98 7.47 9.36
CA VAL A 93 10.01 6.81 10.16
C VAL A 93 9.51 5.43 10.62
N GLY A 94 10.04 4.39 9.99
CA GLY A 94 9.82 2.99 10.37
C GLY A 94 10.87 2.49 11.38
N LYS A 95 10.71 1.23 11.79
CA LYS A 95 11.70 0.51 12.59
C LYS A 95 12.09 -0.79 11.91
N GLU A 96 13.39 -1.04 11.83
CA GLU A 96 13.95 -2.32 11.43
C GLU A 96 13.79 -3.38 12.53
N TYR A 97 14.11 -4.63 12.19
CA TYR A 97 14.01 -5.78 13.12
C TYR A 97 14.83 -5.58 14.41
N ASP A 98 15.98 -4.92 14.32
CA ASP A 98 16.85 -4.62 15.46
C ASP A 98 16.44 -3.35 16.23
N GLY A 99 15.30 -2.75 15.86
CA GLY A 99 14.75 -1.56 16.48
C GLY A 99 15.36 -0.25 16.01
N ARG A 100 16.31 -0.27 15.06
CA ARG A 100 16.84 0.95 14.45
C ARG A 100 15.76 1.65 13.63
N GLU A 101 15.77 2.97 13.69
CA GLU A 101 14.88 3.79 12.90
C GLU A 101 15.43 3.93 11.48
N ALA A 102 14.55 3.80 10.50
CA ALA A 102 14.89 3.93 9.09
C ALA A 102 13.74 4.62 8.36
N LEU A 103 14.06 5.30 7.26
CA LEU A 103 13.05 5.85 6.38
C LEU A 103 12.47 4.75 5.50
N ALA A 104 11.16 4.83 5.29
CA ALA A 104 10.43 4.01 4.34
C ALA A 104 9.40 4.89 3.60
N ILE A 105 9.03 4.49 2.39
CA ILE A 105 7.96 5.16 1.64
C ILE A 105 6.63 4.87 2.33
N LYS A 106 5.80 5.90 2.51
CA LYS A 106 4.47 5.77 3.10
C LYS A 106 3.66 4.69 2.36
N PRO A 107 2.98 3.77 3.08
CA PRO A 107 2.22 2.69 2.44
C PRO A 107 1.15 3.19 1.46
N GLU A 108 0.45 4.28 1.81
CA GLU A 108 -0.53 4.95 0.94
C GLU A 108 0.08 5.39 -0.40
N VAL A 109 1.27 5.99 -0.37
CA VAL A 109 1.96 6.43 -1.60
C VAL A 109 2.40 5.23 -2.44
N SER A 110 2.94 4.20 -1.80
CA SER A 110 3.37 2.98 -2.51
C SER A 110 2.19 2.26 -3.16
N PHE A 111 1.08 2.13 -2.44
CA PHE A 111 -0.14 1.53 -2.95
C PHE A 111 -0.71 2.33 -4.13
N GLN A 112 -0.84 3.65 -3.99
CA GLN A 112 -1.36 4.54 -5.03
C GLN A 112 -0.52 4.48 -6.31
N VAL A 113 0.80 4.54 -6.19
CA VAL A 113 1.71 4.46 -7.35
C VAL A 113 1.59 3.10 -8.05
N ALA A 114 1.60 2.01 -7.29
CA ALA A 114 1.48 0.67 -7.86
C ALA A 114 0.11 0.46 -8.54
N PHE A 115 -0.97 0.90 -7.89
CA PHE A 115 -2.33 0.77 -8.41
C PHE A 115 -2.55 1.62 -9.67
N ALA A 116 -2.03 2.85 -9.68
CA ALA A 116 -2.06 3.72 -10.87
C ALA A 116 -1.33 3.06 -12.04
N GLY A 117 -0.12 2.54 -11.79
CA GLY A 117 0.64 1.80 -12.78
C GLY A 117 -0.10 0.58 -13.34
N VAL A 118 -0.83 -0.15 -12.48
CA VAL A 118 -1.64 -1.31 -12.88
C VAL A 118 -2.78 -0.91 -13.82
N LEU A 119 -3.49 0.19 -13.52
CA LEU A 119 -4.65 0.64 -14.29
C LEU A 119 -4.26 1.33 -15.60
N GLU A 120 -3.32 2.26 -15.54
CA GLU A 120 -2.95 3.11 -16.68
C GLU A 120 -1.96 2.41 -17.61
N LYS A 121 -1.22 1.42 -17.11
CA LYS A 121 -0.14 0.69 -17.84
C LYS A 121 0.95 1.60 -18.38
N GLU A 122 1.09 2.78 -17.79
CA GLU A 122 2.14 3.74 -18.05
C GLU A 122 2.69 4.27 -16.72
N LYS A 123 3.77 5.04 -16.80
CA LYS A 123 4.41 5.59 -15.62
C LYS A 123 3.50 6.66 -15.01
N PRO A 124 2.97 6.45 -13.79
CA PRO A 124 2.09 7.43 -13.17
C PRO A 124 2.89 8.67 -12.72
N THR A 125 2.17 9.76 -12.46
CA THR A 125 2.72 10.97 -11.82
C THR A 125 2.06 11.21 -10.47
N PHE A 126 2.77 11.88 -9.56
CA PHE A 126 2.24 12.18 -8.23
C PHE A 126 0.99 13.06 -8.26
N GLU A 127 0.84 13.95 -9.26
CA GLU A 127 -0.33 14.81 -9.38
C GLU A 127 -1.63 14.03 -9.68
N ASN A 128 -1.52 12.86 -10.32
CA ASN A 128 -2.66 12.09 -10.79
C ASN A 128 -3.10 10.99 -9.81
N LEU A 129 -2.30 10.70 -8.76
CA LEU A 129 -2.57 9.57 -7.85
C LEU A 129 -3.92 9.66 -7.15
N SER A 130 -4.38 10.87 -6.81
CA SER A 130 -5.67 11.08 -6.15
C SER A 130 -6.86 10.69 -7.04
N ALA A 131 -6.78 10.94 -8.35
CA ALA A 131 -7.83 10.56 -9.30
C ALA A 131 -7.89 9.03 -9.49
N VAL A 132 -6.75 8.34 -9.37
CA VAL A 132 -6.68 6.88 -9.45
C VAL A 132 -7.42 6.23 -8.28
N LEU A 133 -7.37 6.81 -7.08
CA LEU A 133 -8.11 6.32 -5.91
C LEU A 133 -9.62 6.30 -6.13
N GLU A 134 -10.17 7.18 -6.97
CA GLU A 134 -11.61 7.17 -7.30
C GLU A 134 -12.03 5.93 -8.08
N GLN A 135 -11.07 5.26 -8.74
CA GLN A 135 -11.26 4.04 -9.50
C GLN A 135 -11.17 2.77 -8.64
N LEU A 136 -10.88 2.92 -7.34
CA LEU A 136 -10.83 1.77 -6.44
C LEU A 136 -12.17 1.02 -6.41
N PRO A 137 -12.15 -0.33 -6.38
CA PRO A 137 -13.33 -1.12 -6.15
C PRO A 137 -14.05 -0.70 -4.85
N LYS A 138 -15.32 -0.29 -4.97
CA LYS A 138 -16.15 0.18 -3.84
C LYS A 138 -16.75 -0.94 -2.98
N LYS A 139 -16.54 -2.20 -3.37
CA LYS A 139 -16.99 -3.38 -2.62
C LYS A 139 -15.77 -4.13 -2.12
N SER A 140 -15.93 -4.77 -0.98
CA SER A 140 -14.98 -5.76 -0.46
C SER A 140 -15.04 -7.06 -1.26
N GLY A 141 -14.03 -7.92 -1.06
CA GLY A 141 -13.83 -9.18 -1.76
C GLY A 141 -12.63 -9.15 -2.68
N ILE A 142 -12.53 -10.15 -3.57
CA ILE A 142 -11.43 -10.24 -4.54
C ILE A 142 -11.85 -9.55 -5.83
N TRP A 143 -11.24 -8.40 -6.15
CA TRP A 143 -11.39 -7.70 -7.43
C TRP A 143 -10.20 -8.00 -8.34
N VAL A 144 -10.46 -8.18 -9.63
CA VAL A 144 -9.44 -8.59 -10.61
C VAL A 144 -9.40 -7.61 -11.76
N GLU A 145 -8.20 -7.07 -12.01
CA GLU A 145 -7.92 -6.18 -13.13
C GLU A 145 -8.28 -6.87 -14.45
N GLU A 146 -8.86 -6.09 -15.37
CA GLU A 146 -9.50 -6.56 -16.62
C GLU A 146 -8.68 -7.61 -17.37
N ASN A 147 -7.39 -7.34 -17.60
CA ASN A 147 -6.50 -8.20 -18.39
C ASN A 147 -6.00 -9.43 -17.63
N SER A 148 -6.18 -9.43 -16.31
CA SER A 148 -5.76 -10.51 -15.41
C SER A 148 -6.85 -11.56 -15.19
N ARG A 149 -8.11 -11.25 -15.54
CA ARG A 149 -9.30 -12.05 -15.22
C ARG A 149 -9.24 -13.50 -15.71
N GLU A 150 -8.95 -13.71 -17.00
CA GLU A 150 -8.93 -15.05 -17.59
C GLU A 150 -7.88 -15.93 -16.91
N LYS A 151 -6.65 -15.40 -16.80
CA LYS A 151 -5.54 -16.14 -16.21
C LYS A 151 -5.76 -16.43 -14.73
N TRP A 152 -6.30 -15.46 -14.00
CA TRP A 152 -6.60 -15.64 -12.58
C TRP A 152 -7.65 -16.71 -12.34
N ILE A 153 -8.74 -16.74 -13.12
CA ILE A 153 -9.77 -17.78 -13.01
C ILE A 153 -9.21 -19.16 -13.36
N GLU A 154 -8.34 -19.27 -14.37
CA GLU A 154 -7.65 -20.53 -14.68
C GLU A 154 -6.86 -21.05 -13.47
N ILE A 155 -6.05 -20.17 -12.84
CA ILE A 155 -5.25 -20.49 -11.65
C ILE A 155 -6.17 -20.96 -10.50
N LEU A 156 -7.21 -20.17 -10.19
CA LEU A 156 -8.12 -20.48 -9.09
C LEU A 156 -8.83 -21.81 -9.28
N ASN A 157 -9.42 -22.05 -10.45
CA ASN A 157 -10.17 -23.27 -10.72
C ASN A 157 -9.25 -24.50 -10.65
N GLN A 158 -8.03 -24.39 -11.18
CA GLN A 158 -7.04 -25.47 -11.11
C GLN A 158 -6.62 -25.78 -9.67
N VAL A 159 -6.32 -24.77 -8.85
CA VAL A 159 -5.75 -24.97 -7.51
C VAL A 159 -6.80 -25.39 -6.49
N THR A 160 -7.99 -24.82 -6.58
CA THR A 160 -9.07 -25.06 -5.61
C THR A 160 -9.91 -26.28 -5.96
N GLY A 161 -10.01 -26.66 -7.24
CA GLY A 161 -10.95 -27.69 -7.71
C GLY A 161 -12.42 -27.26 -7.69
N ASN A 162 -12.71 -25.96 -7.52
CA ASN A 162 -14.05 -25.37 -7.68
C ASN A 162 -14.14 -24.57 -8.99
N SER A 163 -15.35 -24.14 -9.36
CA SER A 163 -15.58 -23.21 -10.47
C SER A 163 -15.84 -21.80 -9.92
N TYR A 164 -14.99 -20.86 -10.29
CA TYR A 164 -15.11 -19.44 -10.05
C TYR A 164 -15.30 -18.68 -11.37
N LYS A 165 -15.91 -17.50 -11.28
CA LYS A 165 -16.00 -16.54 -12.39
C LYS A 165 -15.82 -15.11 -11.88
N ILE A 166 -15.63 -14.19 -12.81
CA ILE A 166 -15.64 -12.75 -12.53
C ILE A 166 -17.02 -12.20 -12.86
N ASP A 167 -17.60 -11.43 -11.94
CA ASP A 167 -18.85 -10.71 -12.15
C ASP A 167 -18.65 -9.45 -13.02
N GLU A 168 -19.74 -8.79 -13.41
CA GLU A 168 -19.70 -7.59 -14.25
C GLU A 168 -18.95 -6.40 -13.61
N LYS A 169 -18.69 -6.45 -12.30
CA LYS A 169 -18.00 -5.42 -11.54
C LYS A 169 -16.53 -5.77 -11.29
N GLY A 170 -16.05 -6.88 -11.83
CA GLY A 170 -14.67 -7.34 -11.69
C GLY A 170 -14.41 -8.21 -10.46
N PHE A 171 -15.43 -8.66 -9.72
CA PHE A 171 -15.25 -9.44 -8.50
C PHE A 171 -15.34 -10.95 -8.74
N VAL A 172 -14.49 -11.71 -8.03
CA VAL A 172 -14.56 -13.17 -8.03
C VAL A 172 -15.81 -13.62 -7.28
N ILE A 173 -16.58 -14.51 -7.93
CA ILE A 173 -17.70 -15.22 -7.31
C ILE A 173 -17.56 -16.72 -7.55
N LYS A 174 -17.92 -17.51 -6.54
CA LYS A 174 -17.98 -18.96 -6.64
C LYS A 174 -19.25 -19.35 -7.39
N GLU A 175 -19.09 -20.03 -8.53
CA GLU A 175 -20.22 -20.48 -9.33
C GLU A 175 -20.72 -21.86 -8.90
N SER A 176 -19.79 -22.79 -8.71
CA SER A 176 -20.12 -24.16 -8.30
C SER A 176 -18.91 -24.90 -7.75
N GLY A 177 -19.15 -26.05 -7.13
CA GLY A 177 -18.12 -26.91 -6.55
C GLY A 177 -18.29 -27.07 -5.04
N GLN A 178 -17.81 -28.21 -4.56
CA GLN A 178 -17.88 -28.62 -3.15
C GLN A 178 -16.49 -29.05 -2.64
N ALA A 179 -15.42 -28.63 -3.33
CA ALA A 179 -14.07 -28.96 -2.90
C ALA A 179 -13.81 -28.34 -1.52
N ASP A 180 -13.47 -29.21 -0.56
CA ASP A 180 -13.20 -28.84 0.83
C ASP A 180 -11.70 -28.96 1.12
N ASN A 181 -10.92 -27.98 0.67
CA ASN A 181 -9.48 -27.94 0.89
C ASN A 181 -9.04 -26.57 1.40
N LYS A 182 -7.77 -26.44 1.80
CA LYS A 182 -7.25 -25.18 2.36
C LYS A 182 -7.37 -24.00 1.39
N TYR A 183 -7.26 -24.25 0.09
CA TYR A 183 -7.32 -23.21 -0.94
C TYR A 183 -8.75 -22.72 -1.14
N SER A 184 -9.71 -23.63 -1.30
CA SER A 184 -11.11 -23.25 -1.46
C SER A 184 -11.64 -22.50 -0.24
N LYS A 185 -11.33 -22.96 0.98
CA LYS A 185 -11.69 -22.24 2.22
C LYS A 185 -11.11 -20.84 2.26
N ALA A 186 -9.81 -20.70 1.96
CA ALA A 186 -9.16 -19.39 1.99
C ALA A 186 -9.71 -18.44 0.93
N MET A 187 -10.08 -18.92 -0.26
CA MET A 187 -10.71 -18.10 -1.29
C MET A 187 -12.13 -17.69 -0.90
N ASP A 188 -12.92 -18.61 -0.35
CA ASP A 188 -14.27 -18.31 0.14
C ASP A 188 -14.21 -17.24 1.27
N GLU A 189 -13.27 -17.37 2.21
CA GLU A 189 -13.01 -16.35 3.24
C GLU A 189 -12.64 -14.98 2.64
N MET A 190 -11.77 -14.94 1.63
CA MET A 190 -11.35 -13.68 1.00
C MET A 190 -12.49 -13.03 0.20
N ILE A 191 -13.31 -13.83 -0.49
CA ILE A 191 -14.49 -13.36 -1.23
C ILE A 191 -15.53 -12.74 -0.27
N GLU A 192 -15.74 -13.34 0.90
CA GLU A 192 -16.71 -12.89 1.91
C GLU A 192 -16.15 -11.86 2.90
N SER A 193 -14.86 -11.51 2.80
CA SER A 193 -14.19 -10.61 3.75
C SER A 193 -14.65 -9.16 3.64
N ALA A 194 -14.38 -8.38 4.69
CA ALA A 194 -14.53 -6.92 4.67
C ALA A 194 -13.39 -6.19 3.92
N HIS A 195 -12.30 -6.91 3.61
CA HIS A 195 -11.13 -6.39 2.91
C HIS A 195 -11.31 -6.45 1.40
N THR A 196 -10.59 -5.61 0.66
CA THR A 196 -10.55 -5.63 -0.81
C THR A 196 -9.20 -6.12 -1.29
N TYR A 197 -9.18 -7.29 -1.93
CA TYR A 197 -7.99 -7.87 -2.53
C TYR A 197 -7.99 -7.59 -4.03
N ILE A 198 -7.05 -6.78 -4.49
CA ILE A 198 -6.92 -6.34 -5.88
C ILE A 198 -5.86 -7.22 -6.54
N ILE A 199 -6.23 -7.90 -7.63
CA ILE A 199 -5.35 -8.84 -8.33
C ILE A 199 -5.00 -8.29 -9.71
N ALA A 200 -3.70 -8.17 -9.97
CA ALA A 200 -3.15 -7.87 -11.27
C ALA A 200 -2.05 -8.89 -11.63
N ILE A 201 -2.00 -9.36 -12.86
CA ILE A 201 -0.99 -10.29 -13.37
C ILE A 201 -0.15 -9.53 -14.41
N GLN A 202 1.08 -9.16 -14.05
CA GLN A 202 1.94 -8.27 -14.83
C GLN A 202 3.42 -8.64 -14.66
N THR A 203 4.25 -8.25 -15.63
CA THR A 203 5.71 -8.51 -15.61
C THR A 203 6.50 -7.48 -14.81
N SER A 204 5.88 -6.35 -14.51
CA SER A 204 6.46 -5.21 -13.81
C SER A 204 5.37 -4.43 -13.08
N CYS A 205 5.78 -3.57 -12.16
CA CYS A 205 4.92 -2.57 -11.54
C CYS A 205 5.70 -1.28 -11.29
N TYR A 206 5.01 -0.17 -11.06
CA TYR A 206 5.67 1.06 -10.65
C TYR A 206 5.83 1.14 -9.14
N VAL A 207 6.98 1.62 -8.69
CA VAL A 207 7.32 1.82 -7.27
C VAL A 207 8.00 3.17 -7.10
N VAL A 208 8.03 3.68 -5.87
CA VAL A 208 8.83 4.88 -5.54
C VAL A 208 10.22 4.42 -5.12
N ASP A 209 11.25 4.89 -5.81
CA ASP A 209 12.64 4.67 -5.40
C ASP A 209 12.88 5.35 -4.06
N ILE A 210 13.34 4.59 -3.07
CA ILE A 210 13.50 5.09 -1.71
C ILE A 210 14.56 6.19 -1.60
N VAL A 211 15.56 6.20 -2.48
CA VAL A 211 16.66 7.16 -2.43
C VAL A 211 16.28 8.46 -3.10
N THR A 212 15.80 8.41 -4.34
CA THR A 212 15.52 9.59 -5.16
C THR A 212 14.11 10.12 -4.97
N GLY A 213 13.17 9.30 -4.48
CA GLY A 213 11.75 9.60 -4.44
C GLY A 213 11.08 9.57 -5.82
N GLU A 214 11.80 9.14 -6.87
CA GLU A 214 11.26 9.05 -8.23
C GLU A 214 10.40 7.79 -8.39
N ILE A 215 9.30 7.91 -9.13
CA ILE A 215 8.56 6.74 -9.59
C ILE A 215 9.42 6.01 -10.64
N THR A 216 9.64 4.72 -10.45
CA THR A 216 10.44 3.87 -11.33
C THR A 216 9.70 2.57 -11.63
N GLU A 217 10.03 1.96 -12.76
CA GLU A 217 9.48 0.64 -13.11
C GLU A 217 10.31 -0.45 -12.43
N ASN A 218 9.66 -1.24 -11.57
CA ASN A 218 10.22 -2.43 -10.97
C ASN A 218 9.94 -3.64 -11.87
N LEU A 219 10.98 -4.11 -12.58
CA LEU A 219 10.94 -5.28 -13.46
C LEU A 219 11.09 -6.58 -12.66
N PHE A 220 10.31 -6.74 -11.60
CA PHE A 220 10.51 -7.78 -10.58
C PHE A 220 10.58 -9.20 -11.19
N GLU A 221 9.72 -9.51 -12.17
CA GLU A 221 9.70 -10.83 -12.81
C GLU A 221 10.98 -11.12 -13.61
N GLN A 222 11.57 -10.10 -14.24
CA GLN A 222 12.82 -10.25 -14.99
C GLN A 222 14.04 -10.32 -14.05
N MET A 223 13.98 -9.60 -12.93
CA MET A 223 15.05 -9.54 -11.94
C MET A 223 15.14 -10.82 -11.09
N ASP A 224 13.99 -11.37 -10.71
CA ASP A 224 13.88 -12.64 -10.00
C ASP A 224 12.71 -13.48 -10.57
N PRO A 225 12.99 -14.45 -11.44
CA PRO A 225 11.98 -15.35 -12.00
C PRO A 225 11.27 -16.25 -10.97
N TYR A 226 11.74 -16.31 -9.71
CA TYR A 226 11.07 -17.02 -8.61
C TYR A 226 10.19 -16.11 -7.76
N GLN A 227 10.21 -14.79 -8.00
CA GLN A 227 9.35 -13.85 -7.30
C GLN A 227 7.89 -14.01 -7.75
N VAL A 228 7.03 -14.35 -6.79
CA VAL A 228 5.60 -14.63 -7.05
C VAL A 228 4.80 -13.35 -7.25
N CYS A 229 5.03 -12.34 -6.43
CA CYS A 229 4.30 -11.08 -6.50
C CYS A 229 5.03 -9.95 -5.78
N GLU A 230 4.64 -8.73 -6.10
CA GLU A 230 4.77 -7.56 -5.23
C GLU A 230 3.44 -7.33 -4.49
N VAL A 231 3.52 -6.90 -3.22
CA VAL A 231 2.34 -6.70 -2.37
C VAL A 231 2.33 -5.28 -1.81
N PHE A 232 1.21 -4.60 -1.96
CA PHE A 232 0.99 -3.25 -1.44
C PHE A 232 -0.29 -3.21 -0.63
N GLN A 233 -0.32 -2.40 0.44
CA GLN A 233 -1.48 -2.29 1.32
C GLN A 233 -1.74 -0.84 1.69
N GLU A 234 -3.01 -0.44 1.64
CA GLU A 234 -3.50 0.84 2.15
C GLU A 234 -4.87 0.62 2.82
N GLY A 235 -4.89 0.75 4.15
CA GLY A 235 -6.08 0.47 4.95
C GLY A 235 -6.60 -0.97 4.73
N GLU A 236 -7.86 -1.06 4.29
CA GLU A 236 -8.59 -2.30 4.01
C GLU A 236 -8.32 -2.86 2.60
N ASN A 237 -7.52 -2.16 1.79
CA ASN A 237 -7.18 -2.57 0.43
C ASN A 237 -5.80 -3.20 0.38
N GLN A 238 -5.68 -4.28 -0.38
CA GLN A 238 -4.41 -4.94 -0.63
C GLN A 238 -4.28 -5.28 -2.11
N LEU A 239 -3.21 -4.81 -2.75
CA LEU A 239 -2.87 -5.08 -4.14
C LEU A 239 -1.81 -6.16 -4.22
N PHE A 240 -2.11 -7.20 -5.00
CA PHE A 240 -1.16 -8.21 -5.43
C PHE A 240 -0.84 -7.99 -6.92
N VAL A 241 0.39 -7.57 -7.21
CA VAL A 241 0.92 -7.62 -8.58
C VAL A 241 1.66 -8.94 -8.75
N ILE A 242 0.96 -9.91 -9.29
CA ILE A 242 1.40 -11.29 -9.47
C ILE A 242 2.21 -11.40 -10.77
N THR A 243 3.30 -12.16 -10.71
CA THR A 243 4.10 -12.52 -11.87
C THR A 243 3.27 -13.17 -12.99
N THR A 244 3.61 -12.89 -14.24
CA THR A 244 3.03 -13.63 -15.37
C THR A 244 3.62 -15.04 -15.51
N ASN A 245 4.71 -15.32 -14.79
CA ASN A 245 5.45 -16.58 -14.78
C ASN A 245 5.93 -17.00 -16.17
N LEU A 246 6.50 -16.06 -16.93
CA LEU A 246 7.03 -16.24 -18.30
C LEU A 246 8.00 -17.43 -18.38
N GLU A 247 8.87 -17.55 -17.38
CA GLU A 247 9.88 -18.63 -17.30
C GLU A 247 9.34 -19.95 -16.76
N LYS A 248 8.07 -20.00 -16.31
CA LYS A 248 7.41 -21.19 -15.77
C LYS A 248 8.18 -21.81 -14.59
N ARG A 249 8.72 -20.96 -13.71
CA ARG A 249 9.46 -21.36 -12.51
C ARG A 249 8.57 -21.58 -11.30
N ILE A 250 7.39 -20.97 -11.31
CA ILE A 250 6.46 -20.93 -10.19
C ILE A 250 5.23 -21.75 -10.54
N THR A 251 4.71 -22.55 -9.60
CA THR A 251 3.45 -23.28 -9.79
C THR A 251 2.25 -22.41 -9.44
N ASN A 252 1.08 -22.73 -10.02
CA ASN A 252 -0.17 -22.06 -9.65
C ASN A 252 -0.50 -22.21 -8.15
N GLN A 253 -0.08 -23.33 -7.53
CA GLN A 253 -0.20 -23.54 -6.09
C GLN A 253 0.66 -22.57 -5.30
N GLU A 254 1.91 -22.33 -5.70
CA GLU A 254 2.79 -21.35 -5.06
C GLU A 254 2.26 -19.92 -5.17
N ILE A 255 1.61 -19.56 -6.29
CA ILE A 255 0.91 -18.28 -6.45
C ILE A 255 -0.17 -18.13 -5.38
N VAL A 256 -1.10 -19.08 -5.31
CA VAL A 256 -2.23 -19.02 -4.36
C VAL A 256 -1.74 -19.13 -2.91
N ASP A 257 -0.77 -20.00 -2.61
CA ASP A 257 -0.18 -20.11 -1.27
C ASP A 257 0.49 -18.80 -0.84
N THR A 258 1.16 -18.09 -1.75
CA THR A 258 1.78 -16.79 -1.44
C THR A 258 0.73 -15.74 -1.13
N MET A 259 -0.36 -15.68 -1.88
CA MET A 259 -1.45 -14.76 -1.58
C MET A 259 -2.09 -15.06 -0.23
N ILE A 260 -2.39 -16.33 0.07
CA ILE A 260 -2.98 -16.73 1.36
C ILE A 260 -2.05 -16.37 2.53
N ARG A 261 -0.73 -16.50 2.36
CA ARG A 261 0.25 -16.13 3.41
C ARG A 261 0.33 -14.63 3.67
N ASN A 262 0.07 -13.82 2.65
CA ASN A 262 0.24 -12.36 2.73
C ASN A 262 -1.09 -11.61 2.87
N LYS A 263 -2.25 -12.28 2.78
CA LYS A 263 -3.55 -11.64 2.97
C LYS A 263 -3.62 -10.97 4.35
N ILE A 264 -4.25 -9.79 4.40
CA ILE A 264 -4.45 -9.00 5.62
C ILE A 264 -5.46 -9.63 6.57
#